data_AF-A0A959CBS9-F1
#
_entry.id   AF-A0A959CBS9-F1
#
_cell.length_a   1.000
_cell.length_b   1.000
_cell.length_c   1.000
_cell.angle_alpha   90.00
_cell.angle_beta   90.00
_cell.angle_gamma   90.00
#
_symmetry.space_group_name_H-M   'P 1'
#
loop_
_entity.id
_entity.type
_entity.pdbx_description
1 polymer ?
#
loop_
_entity_poly.entity_id
_entity_poly.type
_entity_poly.pdbx_seq_one_letter_code
_entity_poly.pdbx_strand_id
1 'polypeptide(L)'
;MNRLRSLLLPALICLSAPAFAQTTPKSPFQFLPHGLGEQFTPHHMLNAYFEYLAEQAPATMRLEKYGMTNEARPLQIAIFSTPENMARLEQIRQNNLQLTGLAEGQGSTANPVAIVWLSMSVHGNEPSGSECSMLLAFQLAIQMDPKIAGWLKNTVVIIDPSLNPDGYDRYTHWYRGVSNLIKNPLPDSREHHEPWPGGRPNHYYYDLNRDWAWATQV
;
A
#
# COMPACT_ATOMS: atom_id res chain seq x y z
N MET A 1 10.00 33.65 73.06
CA MET A 1 9.10 33.62 71.87
C MET A 1 9.98 33.48 70.64
N ASN A 2 9.81 32.35 69.93
CA ASN A 2 10.81 31.70 69.10
C ASN A 2 10.99 32.36 67.71
N ARG A 3 12.24 32.46 67.25
CA ARG A 3 12.59 32.77 65.86
C ARG A 3 12.58 31.48 65.05
N LEU A 4 11.60 31.32 64.15
CA LEU A 4 11.49 30.18 63.25
C LEU A 4 12.44 30.38 62.06
N ARG A 5 13.46 29.53 61.93
CA ARG A 5 14.36 29.47 60.77
C ARG A 5 13.69 28.65 59.67
N SER A 6 13.41 29.27 58.53
CA SER A 6 12.91 28.62 57.32
C SER A 6 14.03 27.84 56.62
N LEU A 7 13.94 26.52 56.62
CA LEU A 7 14.76 25.60 55.83
C LEU A 7 14.23 25.55 54.39
N LEU A 8 15.05 25.94 53.42
CA LEU A 8 14.81 25.73 51.99
C LEU A 8 15.37 24.35 51.61
N LEU A 9 14.48 23.43 51.21
CA LEU A 9 14.84 22.16 50.59
C LEU A 9 14.72 22.33 49.06
N PRO A 10 15.74 22.00 48.24
CA PRO A 10 15.60 22.06 46.80
C PRO A 10 14.82 20.84 46.31
N ALA A 11 13.67 21.07 45.67
CA ALA A 11 12.93 20.03 44.97
C ALA A 11 13.66 19.65 43.68
N LEU A 12 14.16 18.43 43.61
CA LEU A 12 14.73 17.85 42.39
C LEU A 12 13.57 17.53 41.44
N ILE A 13 13.36 18.37 40.42
CA ILE A 13 12.39 18.10 39.35
C ILE A 13 13.07 17.16 38.35
N CYS A 14 12.77 15.87 38.44
CA CYS A 14 13.09 14.92 37.38
C CYS A 14 12.19 15.24 36.17
N LEU A 15 12.73 15.92 35.15
CA LEU A 15 12.09 15.99 33.84
C LEU A 15 12.15 14.61 33.19
N SER A 16 11.07 13.84 33.27
CA SER A 16 10.84 12.69 32.38
C SER A 16 10.47 13.22 31.00
N ALA A 17 11.44 13.25 30.09
CA ALA A 17 11.14 13.42 28.66
C ALA A 17 10.26 12.24 28.20
N PRO A 18 9.16 12.47 27.47
CA PRO A 18 8.41 11.38 26.89
C PRO A 18 9.29 10.71 25.82
N ALA A 19 9.76 9.51 26.12
CA ALA A 19 10.30 8.63 25.11
C ALA A 19 9.14 8.27 24.16
N PHE A 20 9.12 8.86 22.96
CA PHE A 20 8.30 8.36 21.88
C PHE A 20 8.83 6.96 21.54
N ALA A 21 8.19 5.93 22.10
CA ALA A 21 8.40 4.57 21.64
C ALA A 21 7.93 4.51 20.19
N GLN A 22 8.87 4.37 19.25
CA GLN A 22 8.56 4.09 17.86
C GLN A 22 8.01 2.67 17.79
N THR A 23 6.69 2.53 17.97
CA THR A 23 6.01 1.26 17.79
C THR A 23 6.08 0.88 16.32
N THR A 24 6.73 -0.23 16.01
CA THR A 24 6.70 -0.81 14.66
C THR A 24 5.25 -0.97 14.21
N PRO A 25 4.87 -0.54 12.99
CA PRO A 25 3.53 -0.74 12.46
C PRO A 25 3.11 -2.21 12.56
N LYS A 26 1.80 -2.47 12.72
CA LYS A 26 1.26 -3.83 12.69
C LYS A 26 1.47 -4.44 11.31
N SER A 27 1.91 -5.71 11.30
CA SER A 27 1.90 -6.51 10.07
C SER A 27 0.45 -6.78 9.62
N PRO A 28 0.19 -7.15 8.36
CA PRO A 28 -1.17 -7.46 7.94
C PRO A 28 -1.77 -8.64 8.73
N PHE A 29 -0.94 -9.59 9.16
CA PHE A 29 -1.35 -10.70 10.04
C PHE A 29 -1.85 -10.25 11.43
N GLN A 30 -1.43 -9.07 11.89
CA GLN A 30 -1.84 -8.49 13.18
C GLN A 30 -2.97 -7.46 13.03
N PHE A 31 -3.12 -6.88 11.83
CA PHE A 31 -4.11 -5.86 11.54
C PHE A 31 -5.45 -6.46 11.13
N LEU A 32 -5.42 -7.48 10.27
CA LEU A 32 -6.62 -8.12 9.75
C LEU A 32 -7.30 -9.00 10.83
N PRO A 33 -8.63 -9.15 10.78
CA PRO A 33 -9.36 -10.06 11.67
C PRO A 33 -9.19 -11.54 11.29
N HIS A 34 -8.49 -11.84 10.20
CA HIS A 34 -8.17 -13.17 9.68
C HIS A 34 -6.69 -13.22 9.28
N GLY A 35 -6.11 -14.41 9.21
CA GLY A 35 -4.74 -14.57 8.71
C GLY A 35 -4.65 -14.18 7.24
N LEU A 36 -3.60 -13.45 6.84
CA LEU A 36 -3.39 -13.11 5.44
C LEU A 36 -3.31 -14.39 4.59
N GLY A 37 -4.15 -14.48 3.55
CA GLY A 37 -4.26 -15.66 2.68
C GLY A 37 -5.25 -16.74 3.16
N GLU A 38 -5.80 -16.66 4.38
CA GLU A 38 -6.84 -17.59 4.83
C GLU A 38 -8.18 -17.36 4.12
N GLN A 39 -8.47 -16.10 3.79
CA GLN A 39 -9.66 -15.66 3.10
C GLN A 39 -9.34 -14.38 2.31
N PHE A 40 -10.00 -14.17 1.17
CA PHE A 40 -9.86 -12.91 0.45
C PHE A 40 -10.34 -11.73 1.30
N THR A 41 -9.58 -10.66 1.23
CA THR A 41 -9.73 -9.44 2.00
C THR A 41 -10.70 -8.51 1.27
N PRO A 42 -11.82 -8.07 1.88
CA PRO A 42 -12.69 -7.07 1.27
C PRO A 42 -11.92 -5.78 0.96
N HIS A 43 -12.24 -5.09 -0.14
CA HIS A 43 -11.49 -3.93 -0.62
C HIS A 43 -11.33 -2.84 0.45
N HIS A 44 -12.37 -2.60 1.25
CA HIS A 44 -12.33 -1.60 2.31
C HIS A 44 -11.30 -1.94 3.41
N MET A 45 -11.04 -3.22 3.71
CA MET A 45 -10.02 -3.61 4.69
C MET A 45 -8.61 -3.48 4.12
N LEU A 46 -8.44 -3.81 2.83
CA LEU A 46 -7.20 -3.55 2.11
C LEU A 46 -6.87 -2.06 2.15
N ASN A 47 -7.85 -1.19 1.83
CA ASN A 47 -7.64 0.26 1.89
C ASN A 47 -7.34 0.76 3.30
N ALA A 48 -8.08 0.28 4.31
CA ALA A 48 -7.84 0.62 5.70
C ALA A 48 -6.42 0.26 6.14
N TYR A 49 -5.84 -0.83 5.60
CA TYR A 49 -4.46 -1.21 5.90
C TYR A 49 -3.44 -0.26 5.27
N PHE A 50 -3.64 0.15 4.02
CA PHE A 50 -2.77 1.14 3.36
C PHE A 50 -2.85 2.52 4.03
N GLU A 51 -4.05 2.95 4.45
CA GLU A 51 -4.26 4.19 5.22
C GLU A 51 -3.54 4.11 6.57
N TYR A 52 -3.71 3.00 7.30
CA TYR A 52 -3.01 2.73 8.55
C TYR A 52 -1.48 2.78 8.37
N LEU A 53 -0.92 2.12 7.35
CA LEU A 53 0.52 2.14 7.11
C LEU A 53 1.04 3.54 6.80
N ALA A 54 0.31 4.33 6.02
CA ALA A 54 0.68 5.71 5.72
C ALA A 54 0.76 6.58 6.99
N GLU A 55 -0.18 6.39 7.92
CA GLU A 55 -0.19 7.10 9.21
C GLU A 55 0.98 6.68 10.12
N GLN A 56 1.35 5.40 10.10
CA GLN A 56 2.39 4.87 10.99
C GLN A 56 3.81 4.99 10.42
N ALA A 57 3.97 5.11 9.10
CA ALA A 57 5.25 5.20 8.42
C ALA A 57 5.38 6.42 7.48
N PRO A 58 5.01 7.64 7.90
CA PRO A 58 4.97 8.81 7.01
C PRO A 58 6.35 9.27 6.51
N ALA A 59 7.44 8.80 7.13
CA ALA A 59 8.80 9.11 6.71
C ALA A 59 9.25 8.29 5.48
N THR A 60 8.67 7.11 5.27
CA THR A 60 9.10 6.14 4.25
C THR A 60 8.01 5.79 3.23
N MET A 61 6.77 6.21 3.50
CA MET A 61 5.61 5.96 2.66
C MET A 61 4.77 7.23 2.48
N ARG A 62 4.14 7.37 1.32
CA ARG A 62 3.05 8.31 1.06
C ARG A 62 1.92 7.60 0.33
N LEU A 63 0.68 7.85 0.75
CA LEU A 63 -0.53 7.36 0.07
C LEU A 63 -1.19 8.53 -0.68
N GLU A 64 -1.46 8.36 -1.96
CA GLU A 64 -2.09 9.37 -2.81
C GLU A 64 -3.32 8.77 -3.50
N LYS A 65 -4.47 9.44 -3.35
CA LYS A 65 -5.72 9.08 -4.04
C LYS A 65 -5.78 9.84 -5.35
N TYR A 66 -5.93 9.11 -6.47
CA TYR A 66 -5.96 9.71 -7.81
C TYR A 66 -7.35 9.73 -8.45
N GLY A 67 -8.33 9.05 -7.85
CA GLY A 67 -9.69 9.06 -8.36
C GLY A 67 -10.62 8.15 -7.58
N MET A 68 -11.77 7.88 -8.19
CA MET A 68 -12.73 6.90 -7.72
C MET A 68 -13.26 6.11 -8.91
N THR A 69 -13.69 4.88 -8.66
CA THR A 69 -14.42 4.09 -9.65
C THR A 69 -15.87 4.54 -9.80
N ASN A 70 -16.58 3.94 -10.76
CA ASN A 70 -18.00 4.22 -11.00
C ASN A 70 -18.89 3.82 -9.82
N GLU A 71 -18.44 2.88 -8.98
CA GLU A 71 -19.13 2.48 -7.75
C GLU A 71 -18.56 3.20 -6.51
N ALA A 72 -17.89 4.34 -6.70
CA ALA A 72 -17.34 5.21 -5.66
C ALA A 72 -16.28 4.56 -4.75
N ARG A 73 -15.54 3.57 -5.27
CA ARG A 73 -14.38 3.02 -4.56
C ARG A 73 -13.14 3.86 -4.85
N PRO A 74 -12.33 4.20 -3.83
CA PRO A 74 -11.15 5.02 -4.03
C PRO A 74 -10.11 4.27 -4.87
N LEU A 75 -9.49 5.01 -5.78
CA LEU A 75 -8.32 4.58 -6.53
C LEU A 75 -7.09 5.30 -5.95
N GLN A 76 -6.07 4.53 -5.59
CA GLN A 76 -4.95 5.05 -4.82
C GLN A 76 -3.63 4.37 -5.15
N ILE A 77 -2.54 5.12 -4.95
CA ILE A 77 -1.17 4.61 -5.04
C ILE A 77 -0.44 4.84 -3.73
N ALA A 78 0.43 3.89 -3.38
CA ALA A 78 1.34 3.96 -2.26
C ALA A 78 2.78 4.07 -2.77
N ILE A 79 3.47 5.12 -2.36
CA ILE A 79 4.83 5.46 -2.80
C ILE A 79 5.78 5.19 -1.65
N PHE A 80 6.82 4.39 -1.90
CA PHE A 80 7.81 3.96 -0.90
C PHE A 80 9.22 4.32 -1.34
N SER A 81 10.02 4.85 -0.43
CA SER A 81 11.47 5.03 -0.59
C SER A 81 12.13 5.32 0.76
N THR A 82 13.44 5.58 0.78
CA THR A 82 14.09 6.08 2.02
C THR A 82 13.60 7.50 2.36
N PRO A 83 13.71 7.94 3.63
CA PRO A 83 13.31 9.29 4.02
C PRO A 83 13.99 10.39 3.20
N GLU A 84 15.26 10.20 2.81
CA GLU A 84 16.01 11.15 1.99
C GLU A 84 15.43 11.28 0.59
N ASN A 85 14.98 10.18 0.00
CA ASN A 85 14.34 10.16 -1.31
C ASN A 85 12.90 10.70 -1.23
N MET A 86 12.15 10.33 -0.18
CA MET A 86 10.80 10.85 0.05
C MET A 86 10.78 12.38 0.25
N ALA A 87 11.80 12.93 0.91
CA ALA A 87 11.97 14.37 1.08
C ALA A 87 12.22 15.12 -0.24
N ARG A 88 12.73 14.42 -1.27
CA ARG A 88 13.04 14.98 -2.60
C ARG A 88 12.25 14.33 -3.74
N LEU A 89 11.07 13.77 -3.43
CA LEU A 89 10.29 12.96 -4.36
C LEU A 89 9.93 13.72 -5.65
N GLU A 90 9.59 15.01 -5.54
CA GLU A 90 9.27 15.83 -6.71
C GLU A 90 10.51 16.08 -7.58
N GLN A 91 11.69 16.30 -6.99
CA GLN A 91 12.93 16.41 -7.76
C GLN A 91 13.25 15.11 -8.50
N ILE A 92 13.01 13.95 -7.88
CA ILE A 92 13.15 12.63 -8.54
C ILE A 92 12.19 12.53 -9.73
N ARG A 93 10.92 12.90 -9.54
CA ARG A 93 9.90 12.88 -10.59
C ARG A 93 10.27 13.78 -11.77
N GLN A 94 10.68 15.01 -11.50
CA GLN A 94 11.09 15.98 -12.53
C GLN A 94 12.33 15.51 -13.29
N ASN A 95 13.35 15.00 -12.58
CA ASN A 95 14.54 14.45 -13.21
C ASN A 95 14.20 13.27 -14.14
N ASN A 96 13.28 12.39 -13.72
CA ASN A 96 12.80 11.29 -14.58
C ASN A 96 12.09 11.82 -15.83
N LEU A 97 11.23 12.83 -15.72
CA LEU A 97 10.55 13.44 -16.87
C LEU A 97 11.53 14.12 -17.84
N GLN A 98 12.59 14.76 -17.33
CA GLN A 98 13.63 15.34 -18.16
C GLN A 98 14.45 14.27 -18.88
N LEU A 99 14.78 13.16 -18.19
CA LEU A 99 15.49 12.03 -18.81
C LEU A 99 14.66 11.35 -19.91
N THR A 100 13.33 11.33 -19.80
CA THR A 100 12.43 10.76 -20.82
C THR A 100 12.08 11.75 -21.95
N GLY A 101 12.52 13.00 -21.85
CA GLY A 101 12.18 14.07 -22.81
C GLY A 101 10.74 14.56 -22.71
N LEU A 102 10.02 14.21 -21.64
CA LEU A 102 8.65 14.67 -21.39
C LEU A 102 8.59 16.02 -20.64
N ALA A 103 9.72 16.53 -20.16
CA ALA A 103 9.86 17.85 -19.55
C ALA A 103 11.10 18.59 -20.08
N GLU A 104 11.05 19.92 -20.06
CA GLU A 104 12.18 20.76 -20.46
C GLU A 104 13.36 20.64 -19.48
N GLY A 105 14.58 20.78 -20.02
CA GLY A 105 15.83 20.69 -19.27
C GLY A 105 16.64 19.44 -19.59
N GLN A 106 17.80 19.31 -18.95
CA GLN A 106 18.68 18.15 -19.10
C GLN A 106 18.68 17.35 -17.79
N GLY A 107 18.08 16.15 -17.82
CA GLY A 107 18.07 15.26 -16.67
C GLY A 107 19.49 14.83 -16.27
N SER A 108 19.69 14.58 -14.98
CA SER A 108 20.95 14.13 -14.40
C SER A 108 20.96 12.63 -14.17
N THR A 109 22.08 11.99 -14.50
CA THR A 109 22.36 10.58 -14.21
C THR A 109 23.37 10.41 -13.07
N ALA A 110 23.75 11.48 -12.36
CA ALA A 110 24.80 11.45 -11.35
C ALA A 110 24.41 10.66 -10.08
N ASN A 111 23.11 10.56 -9.78
CA ASN A 111 22.54 9.76 -8.68
C ASN A 111 21.19 9.18 -9.14
N PRO A 112 21.21 8.15 -10.01
CA PRO A 112 20.00 7.67 -10.64
C PRO A 112 19.10 6.99 -9.60
N VAL A 113 17.85 7.41 -9.54
CA VAL A 113 16.81 6.74 -8.76
C VAL A 113 15.83 6.11 -9.74
N ALA A 114 15.71 4.79 -9.74
CA ALA A 114 14.76 4.09 -10.59
C ALA A 114 13.35 4.20 -10.01
N ILE A 115 12.35 4.35 -10.88
CA ILE A 115 10.93 4.30 -10.51
C ILE A 115 10.40 2.93 -10.90
N VAL A 116 9.89 2.18 -9.92
CA VAL A 116 9.27 0.87 -10.11
C VAL A 116 7.78 1.00 -9.85
N TRP A 117 6.96 0.66 -10.85
CA TRP A 117 5.50 0.73 -10.74
C TRP A 117 4.90 -0.67 -10.74
N LEU A 118 4.16 -1.00 -9.68
CA LEU A 118 3.49 -2.28 -9.49
C LEU A 118 1.99 -2.03 -9.47
N SER A 119 1.29 -2.52 -10.49
CA SER A 119 -0.17 -2.43 -10.57
C SER A 119 -0.79 -3.79 -10.29
N MET A 120 -1.58 -3.85 -9.22
CA MET A 120 -2.13 -5.10 -8.73
C MET A 120 -3.57 -5.28 -9.20
N SER A 121 -3.92 -6.51 -9.59
CA SER A 121 -5.29 -6.97 -9.85
C SER A 121 -6.07 -6.05 -10.82
N VAL A 122 -5.58 -5.92 -12.06
CA VAL A 122 -6.33 -5.28 -13.15
C VAL A 122 -7.64 -6.00 -13.46
N HIS A 123 -7.67 -7.31 -13.25
CA HIS A 123 -8.90 -8.09 -13.16
C HIS A 123 -9.21 -8.37 -11.71
N GLY A 124 -10.42 -8.07 -11.27
CA GLY A 124 -10.78 -8.18 -9.86
C GLY A 124 -10.84 -9.61 -9.33
N ASN A 125 -11.16 -10.58 -10.20
CA ASN A 125 -11.15 -12.01 -9.89
C ASN A 125 -9.76 -12.67 -9.99
N GLU A 126 -8.69 -11.88 -10.23
CA GLU A 126 -7.29 -12.30 -10.12
C GLU A 126 -6.68 -11.67 -8.84
N PRO A 127 -7.22 -11.97 -7.63
CA PRO A 127 -7.04 -11.18 -6.41
C PRO A 127 -5.64 -11.28 -5.78
N SER A 128 -4.81 -12.21 -6.24
CA SER A 128 -3.54 -12.57 -5.59
C SER A 128 -2.59 -11.38 -5.47
N GLY A 129 -2.58 -10.48 -6.47
CA GLY A 129 -1.80 -9.25 -6.43
C GLY A 129 -2.26 -8.31 -5.32
N SER A 130 -3.57 -8.10 -5.18
CA SER A 130 -4.14 -7.26 -4.13
C SER A 130 -3.92 -7.84 -2.75
N GLU A 131 -4.08 -9.15 -2.55
CA GLU A 131 -3.77 -9.80 -1.27
C GLU A 131 -2.30 -9.66 -0.87
N CYS A 132 -1.37 -9.95 -1.79
CA CYS A 132 0.07 -9.89 -1.47
C CYS A 132 0.59 -8.46 -1.31
N SER A 133 -0.11 -7.46 -1.89
CA SER A 133 0.25 -6.05 -1.81
C SER A 133 0.39 -5.54 -0.37
N MET A 134 -0.43 -6.03 0.56
CA MET A 134 -0.39 -5.60 1.96
C MET A 134 0.91 -6.00 2.65
N LEU A 135 1.35 -7.26 2.46
CA LEU A 135 2.60 -7.73 3.04
C LEU A 135 3.81 -7.05 2.39
N LEU A 136 3.76 -6.84 1.08
CA LEU A 136 4.79 -6.10 0.36
C LEU A 136 4.89 -4.64 0.85
N ALA A 137 3.76 -3.93 0.95
CA ALA A 137 3.69 -2.57 1.46
C ALA A 137 4.23 -2.47 2.89
N PHE A 138 3.89 -3.42 3.76
CA PHE A 138 4.42 -3.51 5.11
C PHE A 138 5.95 -3.58 5.12
N GLN A 139 6.53 -4.51 4.33
CA GLN A 139 7.98 -4.68 4.26
C GLN A 139 8.71 -3.45 3.71
N LEU A 140 8.12 -2.80 2.69
CA LEU A 140 8.65 -1.56 2.11
C LEU A 140 8.54 -0.35 3.05
N ALA A 141 7.48 -0.26 3.85
CA ALA A 141 7.26 0.82 4.79
C ALA A 141 8.22 0.75 5.99
N ILE A 142 8.39 -0.43 6.58
CA ILE A 142 9.20 -0.59 7.81
C ILE A 142 10.70 -0.72 7.55
N GLN A 143 11.08 -1.18 6.34
CA GLN A 143 12.48 -1.30 5.90
C GLN A 143 13.39 -2.08 6.84
N MET A 144 12.85 -3.05 7.59
CA MET A 144 13.63 -3.86 8.54
C MET A 144 14.57 -4.86 7.85
N ASP A 145 14.26 -5.29 6.63
CA ASP A 145 15.15 -6.13 5.83
C ASP A 145 16.27 -5.25 5.23
N PRO A 146 17.56 -5.51 5.54
CA PRO A 146 18.68 -4.74 5.00
C PRO A 146 18.74 -4.73 3.47
N LYS A 147 18.24 -5.77 2.79
CA LYS A 147 18.17 -5.81 1.32
C LYS A 147 17.16 -4.80 0.80
N ILE A 148 15.96 -4.77 1.39
CA ILE A 148 14.90 -3.82 1.03
C ILE A 148 15.37 -2.39 1.30
N ALA A 149 15.91 -2.13 2.48
CA ALA A 149 16.49 -0.83 2.83
C ALA A 149 17.62 -0.42 1.85
N GLY A 150 18.43 -1.39 1.40
CA GLY A 150 19.47 -1.16 0.39
C GLY A 150 18.91 -0.79 -0.98
N TRP A 151 17.87 -1.47 -1.45
CA TRP A 151 17.21 -1.17 -2.72
C TRP A 151 16.60 0.24 -2.73
N LEU A 152 15.85 0.58 -1.68
CA LEU A 152 15.11 1.85 -1.61
C LEU A 152 15.99 3.09 -1.60
N LYS A 153 17.29 2.97 -1.31
CA LYS A 153 18.26 4.09 -1.47
C LYS A 153 18.32 4.58 -2.92
N ASN A 154 18.11 3.68 -3.88
CA ASN A 154 18.22 3.95 -5.31
C ASN A 154 16.90 3.70 -6.07
N THR A 155 15.80 3.46 -5.36
CA THR A 155 14.49 3.20 -5.97
C THR A 155 13.36 3.97 -5.28
N VAL A 156 12.40 4.41 -6.07
CA VAL A 156 11.05 4.76 -5.61
C VAL A 156 10.14 3.64 -6.11
N VAL A 157 9.45 2.97 -5.19
CA VAL A 157 8.48 1.92 -5.52
C VAL A 157 7.08 2.49 -5.38
N ILE A 158 6.25 2.34 -6.41
CA ILE A 158 4.86 2.76 -6.43
C ILE A 158 3.99 1.52 -6.56
N ILE A 159 3.03 1.35 -5.64
CA ILE A 159 2.07 0.26 -5.65
C ILE A 159 0.68 0.85 -5.84
N ASP A 160 -0.01 0.46 -6.92
CA ASP A 160 -1.47 0.53 -6.97
C ASP A 160 -2.01 -0.82 -6.47
N PRO A 161 -2.67 -0.86 -5.29
CA PRO A 161 -3.01 -2.13 -4.65
C PRO A 161 -4.24 -2.80 -5.24
N SER A 162 -5.05 -2.10 -6.05
CA SER A 162 -6.19 -2.69 -6.76
C SER A 162 -6.64 -1.76 -7.89
N LEU A 163 -6.27 -2.10 -9.13
CA LEU A 163 -6.68 -1.36 -10.32
C LEU A 163 -8.19 -1.49 -10.63
N ASN A 164 -8.78 -2.65 -10.32
CA ASN A 164 -10.21 -2.91 -10.50
C ASN A 164 -10.88 -3.23 -9.16
N PRO A 165 -11.07 -2.24 -8.28
CA PRO A 165 -11.64 -2.50 -6.97
C PRO A 165 -13.12 -2.87 -7.04
N ASP A 166 -13.86 -2.46 -8.09
CA ASP A 166 -15.25 -2.85 -8.30
C ASP A 166 -15.38 -4.35 -8.59
N GLY A 167 -14.57 -4.85 -9.53
CA GLY A 167 -14.48 -6.27 -9.83
C GLY A 167 -13.93 -7.09 -8.65
N TYR A 168 -12.94 -6.55 -7.94
CA TYR A 168 -12.33 -7.22 -6.79
C TYR A 168 -13.31 -7.37 -5.64
N ASP A 169 -14.07 -6.33 -5.29
CA ASP A 169 -15.10 -6.44 -4.25
C ASP A 169 -16.20 -7.42 -4.65
N ARG A 170 -16.64 -7.41 -5.93
CA ARG A 170 -17.62 -8.38 -6.44
C ARG A 170 -17.14 -9.81 -6.26
N TYR A 171 -15.90 -10.11 -6.67
CA TYR A 171 -15.31 -11.43 -6.55
C TYR A 171 -15.09 -11.84 -5.09
N THR A 172 -14.44 -10.99 -4.29
CA THR A 172 -14.13 -11.32 -2.90
C THR A 172 -15.38 -11.49 -2.05
N HIS A 173 -16.43 -10.68 -2.29
CA HIS A 173 -17.72 -10.85 -1.63
C HIS A 173 -18.37 -12.20 -1.99
N TRP A 174 -18.44 -12.54 -3.28
CA TRP A 174 -18.99 -13.82 -3.73
C TRP A 174 -18.20 -15.01 -3.16
N TYR A 175 -16.87 -15.00 -3.32
CA TYR A 175 -16.01 -16.09 -2.87
C TYR A 175 -16.17 -16.34 -1.37
N ARG A 176 -16.20 -15.28 -0.55
CA ARG A 176 -16.43 -15.39 0.90
C ARG A 176 -17.78 -16.02 1.25
N GLY A 177 -18.80 -15.83 0.42
CA GLY A 177 -20.13 -16.40 0.61
C GLY A 177 -20.26 -17.87 0.18
N VAL A 178 -19.32 -18.40 -0.61
CA VAL A 178 -19.38 -19.77 -1.13
C VAL A 178 -18.17 -20.64 -0.77
N SER A 179 -17.10 -20.04 -0.25
CA SER A 179 -15.86 -20.73 0.07
C SER A 179 -16.06 -21.78 1.15
N ASN A 180 -15.38 -22.91 1.01
CA ASN A 180 -15.41 -23.95 2.03
C ASN A 180 -14.57 -23.57 3.25
N LEU A 181 -14.94 -24.14 4.41
CA LEU A 181 -14.11 -24.07 5.62
C LEU A 181 -12.75 -24.75 5.39
N ILE A 182 -12.76 -25.90 4.73
CA ILE A 182 -11.56 -26.61 4.27
C ILE A 182 -11.40 -26.28 2.79
N LYS A 183 -10.33 -25.54 2.45
CA LYS A 183 -10.07 -25.09 1.07
C LYS A 183 -9.91 -26.29 0.14
N ASN A 184 -10.54 -26.22 -1.03
CA ASN A 184 -10.50 -27.30 -2.01
C ASN A 184 -9.74 -26.84 -3.26
N PRO A 185 -8.56 -27.40 -3.56
CA PRO A 185 -7.79 -26.98 -4.74
C PRO A 185 -8.36 -27.50 -6.06
N LEU A 186 -9.36 -28.40 -6.03
CA LEU A 186 -9.95 -28.96 -7.24
C LEU A 186 -10.76 -27.90 -7.98
N PRO A 187 -10.51 -27.67 -9.29
CA PRO A 187 -11.21 -26.67 -10.09
C PRO A 187 -12.74 -26.81 -10.06
N ASP A 188 -13.26 -28.04 -9.98
CA ASP A 188 -14.71 -28.33 -9.97
C ASP A 188 -15.45 -27.85 -8.70
N SER A 189 -14.72 -27.36 -7.69
CA SER A 189 -15.33 -26.75 -6.51
C SER A 189 -16.11 -25.48 -6.88
N ARG A 190 -17.24 -25.25 -6.19
CA ARG A 190 -18.10 -24.08 -6.38
C ARG A 190 -17.32 -22.76 -6.25
N GLU A 191 -16.33 -22.71 -5.37
CA GLU A 191 -15.53 -21.51 -5.10
C GLU A 191 -14.60 -21.08 -6.25
N HIS A 192 -14.43 -21.91 -7.28
CA HIS A 192 -13.66 -21.57 -8.49
C HIS A 192 -14.55 -21.23 -9.70
N HIS A 193 -15.88 -21.30 -9.53
CA HIS A 193 -16.87 -21.07 -10.58
C HIS A 193 -17.71 -19.83 -10.27
N GLU A 194 -17.13 -18.64 -10.44
CA GLU A 194 -17.86 -17.39 -10.21
C GLU A 194 -19.05 -17.23 -11.18
N PRO A 195 -20.23 -16.79 -10.69
CA PRO A 195 -21.38 -16.55 -11.55
C PRO A 195 -21.19 -15.25 -12.34
N TRP A 196 -21.98 -15.09 -13.40
CA TRP A 196 -22.07 -13.81 -14.10
C TRP A 196 -23.00 -12.83 -13.36
N PRO A 197 -22.63 -11.54 -13.24
CA PRO A 197 -21.35 -10.95 -13.64
C PRO A 197 -20.21 -11.36 -12.70
N GLY A 198 -19.09 -11.78 -13.28
CA GLY A 198 -17.87 -12.14 -12.55
C GLY A 198 -17.02 -10.91 -12.17
N GLY A 199 -15.95 -11.10 -11.43
CA GLY A 199 -15.07 -10.01 -10.97
C GLY A 199 -14.03 -9.55 -11.99
N ARG A 200 -13.87 -10.23 -13.14
CA ARG A 200 -12.88 -9.87 -14.16
C ARG A 200 -13.02 -8.41 -14.64
N PRO A 201 -14.17 -7.99 -15.18
CA PRO A 201 -14.29 -6.66 -15.76
C PRO A 201 -14.64 -5.59 -14.71
N ASN A 202 -14.60 -4.32 -15.12
CA ASN A 202 -15.04 -3.19 -14.29
C ASN A 202 -16.57 -3.13 -14.14
N HIS A 203 -17.08 -2.02 -13.59
CA HIS A 203 -18.52 -1.75 -13.45
C HIS A 203 -19.31 -1.89 -14.76
N TYR A 204 -18.76 -1.42 -15.88
CA TYR A 204 -19.41 -1.44 -17.20
C TYR A 204 -19.13 -2.71 -18.01
N TYR A 205 -18.55 -3.73 -17.37
CA TYR A 205 -18.17 -4.99 -18.01
C TYR A 205 -17.07 -4.87 -19.07
N TYR A 206 -16.29 -3.79 -19.05
CA TYR A 206 -15.07 -3.68 -19.84
C TYR A 206 -13.91 -4.40 -19.16
N ASP A 207 -13.13 -5.12 -19.96
CA ASP A 207 -11.83 -5.66 -19.55
C ASP A 207 -10.82 -4.50 -19.53
N LEU A 208 -10.38 -4.08 -18.34
CA LEU A 208 -9.48 -2.93 -18.18
C LEU A 208 -8.12 -3.15 -18.85
N ASN A 209 -7.70 -4.41 -19.05
CA ASN A 209 -6.48 -4.75 -19.78
C ASN A 209 -6.70 -4.88 -21.31
N ARG A 210 -7.87 -4.45 -21.79
CA ARG A 210 -8.22 -4.25 -23.21
C ARG A 210 -8.69 -2.83 -23.51
N ASP A 211 -8.78 -1.99 -22.48
CA ASP A 211 -9.23 -0.60 -22.57
C ASP A 211 -8.07 0.39 -22.76
N TRP A 212 -6.83 -0.10 -22.80
CA TRP A 212 -5.66 0.71 -23.16
C TRP A 212 -5.62 0.88 -24.68
N ALA A 213 -6.01 2.09 -25.13
CA ALA A 213 -5.88 2.65 -26.48
C ALA A 213 -5.48 1.66 -27.60
N TRP A 214 -6.45 1.19 -28.39
CA TRP A 214 -6.36 0.47 -29.68
C TRP A 214 -5.29 -0.61 -29.88
N ALA A 215 -4.60 -1.09 -28.85
CA ALA A 215 -3.61 -2.14 -28.98
C ALA A 215 -4.29 -3.51 -28.92
N THR A 216 -4.61 -4.08 -30.08
CA THR A 216 -4.96 -5.51 -30.20
C THR A 216 -3.74 -6.34 -29.83
N GLN A 217 -3.79 -7.08 -28.72
CA GLN A 217 -2.84 -8.17 -28.47
C GLN A 217 -3.15 -9.32 -29.43
N VAL A 218 -2.16 -9.69 -30.25
CA VAL A 218 -2.17 -10.90 -31.10
C VAL A 218 -1.88 -12.11 -30.25
#